data_AF-A0A438MUH0-F1
#
_entry.id   AF-A0A438MUH0-F1
#
_cell.length_a   1.000
_cell.length_b   1.000
_cell.length_c   1.000
_cell.angle_alpha   90.00
_cell.angle_beta   90.00
_cell.angle_gamma   90.00
#
_symmetry.space_group_name_H-M   'P 1'
#
loop_
_entity.id
_entity.type
_entity.pdbx_description
1 polymer ?
#
loop_
_entity_poly.entity_id
_entity_poly.type
_entity_poly.pdbx_seq_one_letter_code
_entity_poly.pdbx_strand_id
1 'polypeptide(L)'
;MALLFDKKTSWLWAPYYFISVALDLGPFLIRNRPTVAWPKITSWFKSLREDKSLDLPIGVAGFCWGGLYSIMLSQNAAESRTSSGQALADAFFGAHVSNVTVPQDIEKVTLNFSLATGDDDAVMDMKQVKQVQEVLKRKEESVDSEVVIYPGAKHGFAVRASRAEPDSQETKQAEEAEKQAIAWFQRQFEKVKRGESS
;
A
#
# COMPACT_ATOMS: atom_id res chain seq x y z
N MET A 1 15.46 -12.78 -2.83
CA MET A 1 14.57 -12.38 -3.95
C MET A 1 15.28 -11.62 -5.05
N ALA A 2 16.03 -10.53 -4.78
CA ALA A 2 16.69 -9.73 -5.82
C ALA A 2 17.60 -10.56 -6.76
N LEU A 3 18.31 -11.56 -6.21
CA LEU A 3 19.19 -12.46 -6.97
C LEU A 3 18.47 -13.51 -7.82
N LEU A 4 17.16 -13.78 -7.61
CA LEU A 4 16.40 -14.68 -8.48
C LEU A 4 16.07 -14.06 -9.84
N PHE A 5 16.05 -12.73 -9.88
CA PHE A 5 15.65 -11.95 -11.05
C PHE A 5 16.85 -11.19 -11.67
N ASP A 6 18.06 -11.37 -11.12
CA ASP A 6 19.29 -10.86 -11.71
C ASP A 6 19.74 -11.77 -12.87
N LYS A 7 19.87 -11.20 -14.06
CA LYS A 7 20.34 -11.89 -15.27
C LYS A 7 21.79 -12.39 -15.16
N LYS A 8 22.54 -11.93 -14.16
CA LYS A 8 23.92 -12.38 -13.87
C LYS A 8 24.00 -13.58 -12.93
N THR A 9 22.88 -14.03 -12.37
CA THR A 9 22.88 -15.18 -11.44
C THR A 9 23.21 -16.45 -12.21
N SER A 10 24.34 -17.08 -11.88
CA SER A 10 24.72 -18.36 -12.47
C SER A 10 23.62 -19.39 -12.23
N TRP A 11 23.25 -20.12 -13.29
CA TRP A 11 22.20 -21.14 -13.31
C TRP A 11 22.34 -22.19 -12.19
N LEU A 12 23.56 -22.40 -11.68
CA LEU A 12 23.87 -23.28 -10.55
C LEU A 12 23.29 -22.79 -9.21
N TRP A 13 23.17 -21.48 -9.01
CA TRP A 13 22.64 -20.90 -7.77
C TRP A 13 21.12 -20.65 -7.81
N ALA A 14 20.52 -20.68 -9.01
CA ALA A 14 19.09 -20.44 -9.17
C ALA A 14 18.21 -21.41 -8.34
N PRO A 15 18.47 -22.73 -8.29
CA PRO A 15 17.70 -23.65 -7.43
C PRO A 15 17.83 -23.32 -5.94
N TYR A 16 19.04 -22.97 -5.49
CA TYR A 16 19.29 -22.60 -4.09
C TYR A 16 18.50 -21.35 -3.69
N TYR A 17 18.56 -20.28 -4.50
CA TYR A 17 17.80 -19.07 -4.21
C TYR A 17 16.30 -19.29 -4.31
N PHE A 18 15.85 -20.17 -5.21
CA PHE A 18 14.43 -20.49 -5.36
C PHE A 18 13.91 -21.19 -4.11
N ILE A 19 14.63 -22.22 -3.63
CA ILE A 19 14.30 -22.93 -2.40
C ILE A 19 14.34 -21.97 -1.20
N SER A 20 15.37 -21.12 -1.11
CA SER A 20 15.50 -20.16 0.00
C SER A 20 14.31 -19.19 0.03
N VAL A 21 13.94 -18.61 -1.12
CA VAL A 21 12.76 -17.74 -1.21
C VAL A 21 11.47 -18.51 -0.93
N ALA A 22 11.34 -19.75 -1.37
CA ALA A 22 10.16 -20.57 -1.06
C ALA A 22 10.03 -20.85 0.44
N LEU A 23 11.14 -21.16 1.13
CA LEU A 23 11.17 -21.40 2.56
C LEU A 23 10.90 -20.14 3.39
N ASP A 24 11.28 -18.95 2.91
CA ASP A 24 10.99 -17.68 3.60
C ASP A 24 9.58 -17.17 3.29
N LEU A 25 9.22 -17.13 2.00
CA LEU A 25 7.96 -16.54 1.54
C LEU A 25 6.77 -17.46 1.82
N GLY A 26 6.92 -18.79 1.74
CA GLY A 26 5.84 -19.75 1.97
C GLY A 26 5.20 -19.60 3.35
N PRO A 27 5.97 -19.73 4.45
CA PRO A 27 5.46 -19.51 5.80
C PRO A 27 4.94 -18.09 6.02
N PHE A 28 5.57 -17.09 5.41
CA PHE A 28 5.08 -15.70 5.45
C PHE A 28 3.68 -15.60 4.85
N LEU A 29 3.45 -16.12 3.65
CA LEU A 29 2.14 -16.06 2.97
C LEU A 29 1.07 -16.84 3.75
N ILE A 30 1.42 -17.98 4.37
CA ILE A 30 0.46 -18.76 5.18
C ILE A 30 0.05 -17.98 6.44
N ARG A 31 1.01 -17.38 7.16
CA ARG A 31 0.77 -16.63 8.41
C ARG A 31 0.09 -15.29 8.15
N ASN A 32 0.31 -14.72 6.98
CA ASN A 32 -0.18 -13.40 6.59
C ASN A 32 -1.28 -13.45 5.53
N ARG A 33 -1.93 -14.61 5.31
CA ARG A 33 -3.08 -14.68 4.42
C ARG A 33 -4.22 -13.78 4.92
N PRO A 34 -5.08 -13.23 4.04
CA PRO A 34 -6.12 -12.28 4.43
C PRO A 34 -7.02 -12.77 5.57
N THR A 35 -7.39 -14.05 5.58
CA THR A 35 -8.24 -14.63 6.64
C THR A 35 -7.61 -14.66 8.03
N VAL A 36 -6.28 -14.52 8.13
CA VAL A 36 -5.55 -14.49 9.41
C VAL A 36 -5.16 -13.06 9.78
N ALA A 37 -4.71 -12.26 8.82
CA ALA A 37 -4.23 -10.92 9.07
C ALA A 37 -5.37 -9.90 9.21
N TRP A 38 -6.42 -10.01 8.39
CA TRP A 38 -7.49 -9.01 8.36
C TRP A 38 -8.17 -8.81 9.71
N PRO A 39 -8.59 -9.86 10.44
CA PRO A 39 -9.20 -9.68 11.77
C PRO A 39 -8.26 -9.03 12.79
N LYS A 40 -6.94 -9.27 12.68
CA LYS A 40 -5.95 -8.66 13.58
C LYS A 40 -5.78 -7.18 13.29
N ILE A 41 -5.70 -6.83 12.00
CA ILE A 41 -5.57 -5.45 11.53
C ILE A 41 -6.80 -4.65 11.93
N THR A 42 -8.01 -5.12 11.61
CA THR A 42 -9.24 -4.39 11.94
C THR A 42 -9.46 -4.29 13.43
N SER A 43 -9.17 -5.34 14.21
CA SER A 43 -9.23 -5.30 15.67
C SER A 43 -8.30 -4.23 16.25
N TRP A 44 -7.04 -4.18 15.80
CA TRP A 44 -6.08 -3.18 16.27
C TRP A 44 -6.51 -1.76 15.92
N PHE A 45 -6.92 -1.50 14.66
CA PHE A 45 -7.40 -0.18 14.27
C PHE A 45 -8.69 0.23 14.99
N LYS A 46 -9.57 -0.73 15.28
CA LYS A 46 -10.78 -0.47 16.07
C LYS A 46 -10.43 -0.05 17.48
N SER A 47 -9.52 -0.77 18.15
CA SER A 47 -9.02 -0.36 19.46
C SER A 47 -8.34 1.00 19.43
N LEU A 48 -7.52 1.27 18.39
CA LEU A 48 -6.85 2.56 18.22
C LEU A 48 -7.86 3.71 18.06
N ARG A 49 -8.91 3.52 17.24
CA ARG A 49 -9.92 4.54 16.98
C ARG A 49 -10.87 4.77 18.16
N GLU A 50 -11.18 3.72 18.92
CA GLU A 50 -12.07 3.81 20.09
C GLU A 50 -11.35 4.33 21.36
N ASP A 51 -10.01 4.47 21.31
CA ASP A 51 -9.23 5.07 22.40
C ASP A 51 -9.49 6.58 22.49
N LYS A 52 -10.33 6.96 23.46
CA LYS A 52 -10.74 8.35 23.71
C LYS A 52 -9.59 9.26 24.15
N SER A 53 -8.42 8.73 24.49
CA SER A 53 -7.24 9.55 24.78
C SER A 53 -6.56 10.08 23.51
N LEU A 54 -6.88 9.49 22.35
CA LEU A 54 -6.30 9.82 21.06
C LEU A 54 -7.31 10.60 20.20
N ASP A 55 -7.38 11.92 20.40
CA ASP A 55 -8.14 12.83 19.53
C ASP A 55 -7.27 13.29 18.35
N LEU A 56 -6.78 12.33 17.57
CA LEU A 56 -5.87 12.56 16.44
C LEU A 56 -6.34 11.82 15.18
N PRO A 57 -6.10 12.40 13.99
CA PRO A 57 -6.28 11.69 12.74
C PRO A 57 -5.41 10.44 12.66
N ILE A 58 -5.94 9.36 12.06
CA ILE A 58 -5.26 8.09 11.86
C ILE A 58 -4.95 7.92 10.37
N GLY A 59 -3.68 7.73 10.04
CA GLY A 59 -3.23 7.40 8.68
C GLY A 59 -2.79 5.96 8.57
N VAL A 60 -2.95 5.37 7.38
CA VAL A 60 -2.49 4.00 7.06
C VAL A 60 -1.55 4.04 5.88
N ALA A 61 -0.30 3.62 6.07
CA ALA A 61 0.67 3.41 5.01
C ALA A 61 0.91 1.90 4.83
N GLY A 62 0.58 1.36 3.66
CA GLY A 62 0.74 -0.05 3.33
C GLY A 62 1.77 -0.27 2.22
N PHE A 63 2.68 -1.22 2.42
CA PHE A 63 3.76 -1.52 1.47
C PHE A 63 3.70 -2.97 1.02
N CYS A 64 3.85 -3.26 -0.27
CA CYS A 64 3.82 -4.64 -0.80
C CYS A 64 2.53 -5.35 -0.36
N TRP A 65 2.64 -6.41 0.45
CA TRP A 65 1.52 -7.13 1.03
C TRP A 65 0.64 -6.25 1.93
N GLY A 66 1.24 -5.30 2.65
CA GLY A 66 0.52 -4.33 3.48
C GLY A 66 -0.36 -3.37 2.68
N GLY A 67 -0.02 -3.15 1.41
CA GLY A 67 -0.76 -2.27 0.49
C GLY A 67 -2.21 -2.71 0.28
N LEU A 68 -2.45 -4.03 0.21
CA LEU A 68 -3.80 -4.59 0.12
C LEU A 68 -4.69 -4.13 1.29
N TYR A 69 -4.16 -4.13 2.52
CA TYR A 69 -4.97 -3.76 3.69
C TYR A 69 -5.19 -2.26 3.80
N SER A 70 -4.25 -1.45 3.31
CA SER A 70 -4.49 0.00 3.13
C SER A 70 -5.69 0.22 2.20
N ILE A 71 -5.73 -0.49 1.07
CA ILE A 71 -6.87 -0.46 0.14
C ILE A 71 -8.13 -0.98 0.82
N MET A 72 -8.11 -2.15 1.46
CA MET A 72 -9.29 -2.74 2.11
C MET A 72 -9.86 -1.85 3.22
N LEU A 73 -9.02 -1.17 4.00
CA LEU A 73 -9.50 -0.22 5.02
C LEU A 73 -10.13 1.02 4.35
N SER A 74 -9.59 1.50 3.23
CA SER A 74 -10.17 2.60 2.46
C SER A 74 -11.52 2.26 1.79
N GLN A 75 -11.93 0.98 1.77
CA GLN A 75 -13.25 0.58 1.29
C GLN A 75 -14.36 0.90 2.30
N ASN A 76 -14.01 1.14 3.57
CA ASN A 76 -14.94 1.49 4.64
C ASN A 76 -16.15 0.53 4.74
N ALA A 77 -15.90 -0.77 4.57
CA ALA A 77 -16.92 -1.80 4.67
C ALA A 77 -17.46 -1.90 6.12
N ALA A 78 -18.66 -2.48 6.30
CA ALA A 78 -19.31 -2.51 7.61
C ALA A 78 -18.48 -3.23 8.68
N GLU A 79 -17.73 -4.27 8.29
CA GLU A 79 -16.82 -5.03 9.14
C GLU A 79 -15.52 -4.29 9.49
N SER A 80 -15.19 -3.22 8.76
CA SER A 80 -14.03 -2.37 8.98
C SER A 80 -14.42 -0.97 9.46
N ARG A 81 -15.43 -0.90 10.34
CA ARG A 81 -15.87 0.30 11.07
C ARG A 81 -15.86 0.07 12.58
N THR A 82 -15.84 1.15 13.34
CA THR A 82 -16.05 1.11 14.79
C THR A 82 -17.47 0.68 15.13
N SER A 83 -17.73 0.44 16.41
CA SER A 83 -19.07 0.09 16.88
C SER A 83 -20.10 1.22 16.67
N SER A 84 -19.64 2.46 16.50
CA SER A 84 -20.47 3.63 16.16
C SER A 84 -20.63 3.86 14.65
N GLY A 85 -20.04 3.02 13.80
CA GLY A 85 -20.10 3.15 12.35
C GLY A 85 -19.07 4.12 11.75
N GLN A 86 -18.07 4.57 12.52
CA GLN A 86 -16.99 5.43 12.06
C GLN A 86 -15.93 4.64 11.28
N ALA A 87 -15.32 5.26 10.28
CA ALA A 87 -14.17 4.70 9.58
C ALA A 87 -12.98 4.49 10.53
N LEU A 88 -12.24 3.40 10.32
CA LEU A 88 -11.12 3.01 11.18
C LEU A 88 -9.87 3.89 11.01
N ALA A 89 -9.73 4.57 9.88
CA ALA A 89 -8.67 5.53 9.60
C ALA A 89 -9.19 6.63 8.66
N ASP A 90 -8.46 7.75 8.57
CA ASP A 90 -8.88 8.96 7.87
C ASP A 90 -8.17 9.15 6.53
N ALA A 91 -6.99 8.56 6.36
CA ALA A 91 -6.18 8.71 5.16
C ALA A 91 -5.41 7.44 4.86
N PHE A 92 -5.31 7.08 3.58
CA PHE A 92 -4.73 5.82 3.15
C PHE A 92 -3.66 6.06 2.08
N PHE A 93 -2.55 5.36 2.23
CA PHE A 93 -1.44 5.35 1.28
C PHE A 93 -1.02 3.90 1.00
N GLY A 94 -0.73 3.59 -0.25
CA GLY A 94 -0.19 2.32 -0.70
C GLY A 94 1.07 2.52 -1.53
N ALA A 95 2.09 1.69 -1.33
CA ALA A 95 3.28 1.67 -2.18
C ALA A 95 3.59 0.26 -2.69
N HIS A 96 3.87 0.16 -4.00
CA HIS A 96 4.19 -1.08 -4.73
C HIS A 96 3.30 -2.25 -4.26
N VAL A 97 1.98 -2.04 -4.30
CA VAL A 97 1.01 -2.92 -3.65
C VAL A 97 0.97 -4.31 -4.30
N SER A 98 0.61 -5.34 -3.53
CA SER A 98 0.52 -6.73 -4.00
C SER A 98 -0.81 -7.36 -3.61
N ASN A 99 -1.18 -8.44 -4.30
CA ASN A 99 -2.41 -9.21 -4.06
C ASN A 99 -3.71 -8.38 -4.18
N VAL A 100 -3.70 -7.35 -5.03
CA VAL A 100 -4.87 -6.51 -5.33
C VAL A 100 -5.53 -7.03 -6.60
N THR A 101 -6.84 -7.24 -6.55
CA THR A 101 -7.65 -7.62 -7.71
C THR A 101 -8.16 -6.36 -8.41
N VAL A 102 -7.53 -5.99 -9.52
CA VAL A 102 -7.91 -4.81 -10.30
C VAL A 102 -8.89 -5.20 -11.42
N PRO A 103 -10.05 -4.52 -11.57
CA PRO A 103 -10.48 -3.30 -10.87
C PRO A 103 -11.25 -3.50 -9.55
N GLN A 104 -11.65 -4.72 -9.21
CA GLN A 104 -12.68 -5.02 -8.21
C GLN A 104 -12.39 -4.46 -6.80
N ASP A 105 -11.14 -4.51 -6.34
CA ASP A 105 -10.77 -3.99 -5.02
C ASP A 105 -10.71 -2.45 -4.99
N ILE A 106 -10.38 -1.84 -6.13
CA ILE A 106 -10.30 -0.38 -6.28
C ILE A 106 -11.71 0.21 -6.44
N GLU A 107 -12.61 -0.50 -7.12
CA GLU A 107 -14.01 -0.08 -7.26
C GLU A 107 -14.73 0.05 -5.91
N LYS A 108 -14.29 -0.68 -4.89
CA LYS A 108 -14.82 -0.62 -3.53
C LYS A 108 -14.25 0.52 -2.70
N VAL A 109 -13.19 1.21 -3.15
CA VAL A 109 -12.60 2.34 -2.41
C VAL A 109 -13.62 3.46 -2.31
N THR A 110 -13.82 3.94 -1.08
CA THR A 110 -14.78 5.01 -0.75
C THR A 110 -14.16 6.13 0.09
N LEU A 111 -12.93 5.96 0.58
CA LEU A 111 -12.19 6.95 1.36
C LEU A 111 -10.93 7.39 0.59
N ASN A 112 -10.42 8.57 0.94
CA ASN A 112 -9.28 9.19 0.27
C ASN A 112 -8.03 8.29 0.25
N PHE A 113 -7.48 8.04 -0.94
CA PHE A 113 -6.42 7.06 -1.15
C PHE A 113 -5.31 7.56 -2.11
N SER A 114 -4.04 7.42 -1.70
CA SER A 114 -2.87 7.69 -2.53
C SER A 114 -2.06 6.42 -2.82
N LEU A 115 -1.60 6.27 -4.06
CA LEU A 115 -0.84 5.13 -4.55
C LEU A 115 0.50 5.58 -5.14
N ALA A 116 1.57 4.96 -4.68
CA ALA A 116 2.91 5.01 -5.27
C ALA A 116 3.21 3.68 -5.97
N THR A 117 3.44 3.69 -7.28
CA THR A 117 3.74 2.48 -8.05
C THR A 117 4.86 2.72 -9.04
N GLY A 118 5.58 1.66 -9.42
CA GLY A 118 6.53 1.70 -10.52
C GLY A 118 5.91 1.25 -11.84
N ASP A 119 6.54 1.59 -12.96
CA ASP A 119 6.18 1.06 -14.29
C ASP A 119 6.97 -0.21 -14.68
N ASP A 120 8.00 -0.58 -13.92
CA ASP A 120 8.75 -1.86 -13.99
C ASP A 120 8.43 -2.76 -12.78
N ASP A 121 7.21 -2.66 -12.24
CA ASP A 121 6.73 -3.53 -11.17
C ASP A 121 6.19 -4.85 -11.75
N ALA A 122 6.85 -5.96 -11.40
CA ALA A 122 6.48 -7.30 -11.86
C ALA A 122 5.23 -7.88 -11.16
N VAL A 123 4.66 -7.20 -10.16
CA VAL A 123 3.49 -7.63 -9.37
C VAL A 123 2.21 -6.91 -9.79
N MET A 124 2.29 -5.61 -10.06
CA MET A 124 1.17 -4.83 -10.59
C MET A 124 1.60 -4.17 -11.91
N ASP A 125 1.11 -4.69 -13.03
CA ASP A 125 1.54 -4.22 -14.34
C ASP A 125 0.91 -2.87 -14.72
N MET A 126 1.47 -2.22 -15.74
CA MET A 126 0.99 -0.92 -16.21
C MET A 126 -0.44 -0.94 -16.77
N LYS A 127 -0.98 -2.10 -17.17
CA LYS A 127 -2.39 -2.20 -17.57
C LYS A 127 -3.28 -2.07 -16.33
N GLN A 128 -2.93 -2.77 -15.25
CA GLN A 128 -3.63 -2.65 -13.97
C GLN A 128 -3.49 -1.25 -13.37
N VAL A 129 -2.30 -0.63 -13.42
CA VAL A 129 -2.10 0.76 -12.95
C VAL A 129 -3.02 1.73 -13.68
N LYS A 130 -3.15 1.60 -15.01
CA LYS A 130 -4.08 2.43 -15.78
C LYS A 130 -5.53 2.22 -15.38
N GLN A 131 -5.95 0.97 -15.13
CA GLN A 131 -7.29 0.67 -14.62
C GLN A 131 -7.53 1.28 -13.24
N VAL A 132 -6.53 1.29 -12.36
CA VAL A 132 -6.60 1.97 -11.05
C VAL A 132 -6.84 3.46 -11.27
N GLN A 133 -6.05 4.13 -12.11
CA GLN A 133 -6.21 5.55 -12.43
C GLN A 133 -7.61 5.85 -13.00
N GLU A 134 -8.10 5.02 -13.92
CA GLU A 134 -9.44 5.17 -14.50
C GLU A 134 -10.55 5.01 -13.47
N VAL A 135 -10.47 4.02 -12.58
CA VAL A 135 -11.48 3.79 -11.53
C VAL A 135 -11.50 4.95 -10.54
N LEU A 136 -10.33 5.39 -10.08
CA LEU A 136 -10.21 6.49 -9.11
C LEU A 136 -10.64 7.82 -9.72
N LYS A 137 -10.30 8.09 -10.98
CA LYS A 137 -10.77 9.27 -11.71
C LYS A 137 -12.30 9.31 -11.82
N ARG A 138 -12.97 8.18 -12.06
CA ARG A 138 -14.45 8.11 -12.07
C ARG A 138 -15.09 8.42 -10.71
N LYS A 139 -14.31 8.40 -9.64
CA LYS A 139 -14.75 8.67 -8.26
C LYS A 139 -14.26 10.03 -7.75
N GLU A 140 -13.65 10.87 -8.59
CA GLU A 140 -12.98 12.12 -8.16
C GLU A 140 -13.89 13.13 -7.46
N GLU A 141 -15.21 13.05 -7.66
CA GLU A 141 -16.20 13.87 -6.96
C GLU A 141 -16.38 13.49 -5.48
N SER A 142 -16.11 12.24 -5.11
CA SER A 142 -16.35 11.71 -3.76
C SER A 142 -15.11 11.10 -3.08
N VAL A 143 -14.04 10.85 -3.82
CA VAL A 143 -12.79 10.28 -3.33
C VAL A 143 -11.63 11.13 -3.84
N ASP A 144 -10.97 11.87 -2.95
CA ASP A 144 -9.67 12.47 -3.24
C ASP A 144 -8.67 11.33 -3.43
N SER A 145 -7.99 11.32 -4.56
CA SER A 145 -7.05 10.26 -4.89
C SER A 145 -5.85 10.75 -5.66
N GLU A 146 -4.74 10.03 -5.50
CA GLU A 146 -3.48 10.35 -6.15
C GLU A 146 -2.81 9.06 -6.59
N VAL A 147 -2.35 8.99 -7.83
CA VAL A 147 -1.56 7.85 -8.33
C VAL A 147 -0.30 8.39 -8.96
N VAL A 148 0.85 8.12 -8.33
CA VAL A 148 2.17 8.50 -8.84
C VAL A 148 2.88 7.27 -9.36
N ILE A 149 3.33 7.37 -10.62
CA ILE A 149 4.08 6.33 -11.31
C ILE A 149 5.56 6.75 -11.33
N TYR A 150 6.42 5.94 -10.72
CA TYR A 150 7.86 6.14 -10.63
C TYR A 150 8.58 5.41 -11.77
N PRO A 151 9.15 6.11 -12.77
CA PRO A 151 9.70 5.47 -13.96
C PRO A 151 10.93 4.59 -13.67
N GLY A 152 10.90 3.34 -14.08
CA GLY A 152 11.91 2.31 -13.82
C GLY A 152 11.85 1.72 -12.40
N ALA A 153 10.91 2.16 -11.56
CA ALA A 153 10.80 1.62 -10.21
C ALA A 153 10.25 0.18 -10.24
N LYS A 154 10.87 -0.68 -9.44
CA LYS A 154 10.52 -2.11 -9.34
C LYS A 154 9.73 -2.38 -8.08
N HIS A 155 9.20 -3.60 -8.00
CA HIS A 155 8.52 -4.05 -6.79
C HIS A 155 9.41 -3.95 -5.54
N GLY A 156 8.93 -3.21 -4.54
CA GLY A 156 9.65 -2.97 -3.29
C GLY A 156 10.53 -1.72 -3.27
N PHE A 157 10.53 -0.90 -4.33
CA PHE A 157 11.39 0.29 -4.40
C PHE A 157 11.29 1.19 -3.16
N ALA A 158 10.08 1.38 -2.62
CA ALA A 158 9.83 2.25 -1.47
C ALA A 158 10.35 1.73 -0.12
N VAL A 159 10.82 0.47 -0.04
CA VAL A 159 11.34 -0.12 1.21
C VAL A 159 12.72 -0.78 1.06
N ARG A 160 13.18 -1.05 -0.18
CA ARG A 160 14.41 -1.79 -0.47
C ARG A 160 15.57 -0.91 -0.94
N ALA A 161 15.34 0.38 -1.12
CA ALA A 161 16.39 1.35 -1.43
C ALA A 161 17.59 1.22 -0.49
N SER A 162 18.77 1.03 -1.10
CA SER A 162 20.01 0.89 -0.36
C SER A 162 20.45 2.25 0.17
N ARG A 163 20.46 2.40 1.50
CA ARG A 163 21.06 3.57 2.17
C ARG A 163 22.56 3.69 1.94
N ALA A 164 23.22 2.63 1.45
CA ALA A 164 24.64 2.67 1.09
C ALA A 164 24.89 3.29 -0.28
N GLU A 165 23.86 3.40 -1.13
CA GLU A 165 23.92 4.05 -2.44
C GLU A 165 22.86 5.16 -2.52
N PRO A 166 23.07 6.28 -1.82
CA PRO A 166 22.08 7.36 -1.72
C PRO A 166 21.75 7.98 -3.07
N ASP A 167 22.71 8.01 -3.99
CA ASP A 167 22.53 8.60 -5.32
C ASP A 167 21.87 7.68 -6.35
N SER A 168 21.61 6.42 -5.98
CA SER A 168 20.95 5.47 -6.87
C SER A 168 19.54 5.93 -7.22
N GLN A 169 19.07 5.58 -8.42
CA GLN A 169 17.71 5.90 -8.86
C GLN A 169 16.65 5.32 -7.92
N GLU A 170 16.85 4.09 -7.43
CA GLU A 170 15.93 3.43 -6.52
C GLU A 170 15.83 4.18 -5.17
N THR A 171 16.95 4.69 -4.64
CA THR A 171 16.93 5.51 -3.42
C THR A 171 16.18 6.82 -3.62
N LYS A 172 16.41 7.51 -4.73
CA LYS A 172 15.67 8.75 -5.05
C LYS A 172 14.16 8.50 -5.15
N GLN A 173 13.75 7.42 -5.82
CA GLN A 173 12.34 7.05 -5.94
C GLN A 173 11.71 6.69 -4.60
N ALA A 174 12.44 6.01 -3.72
CA ALA A 174 11.97 5.72 -2.36
C ALA A 174 11.76 6.99 -1.54
N GLU A 175 12.71 7.93 -1.60
CA GLU A 175 12.57 9.24 -0.94
C GLU A 175 11.42 10.07 -1.52
N GLU A 176 11.20 10.01 -2.83
CA GLU A 176 10.08 10.69 -3.47
C GLU A 176 8.73 10.06 -3.08
N ALA A 177 8.64 8.73 -2.95
CA ALA A 177 7.44 8.05 -2.45
C ALA A 177 7.18 8.34 -0.97
N GLU A 178 8.23 8.48 -0.15
CA GLU A 178 8.11 8.95 1.23
C GLU A 178 7.57 10.38 1.28
N LYS A 179 8.12 11.29 0.46
CA LYS A 179 7.63 12.67 0.34
C LYS A 179 6.18 12.72 -0.11
N GLN A 180 5.79 11.88 -1.07
CA GLN A 180 4.39 11.74 -1.49
C GLN A 180 3.51 11.34 -0.29
N ALA A 181 3.88 10.29 0.46
CA ALA A 181 3.11 9.85 1.61
C ALA A 181 2.97 10.94 2.69
N ILE A 182 4.06 11.64 3.01
CA ILE A 182 4.05 12.73 4.00
C ILE A 182 3.14 13.87 3.54
N ALA A 183 3.30 14.34 2.30
CA ALA A 183 2.49 15.42 1.75
C ALA A 183 1.01 15.02 1.69
N TRP A 184 0.72 13.78 1.32
CA TRP A 184 -0.61 13.21 1.32
C TRP A 184 -1.24 13.24 2.72
N PHE A 185 -0.57 12.67 3.73
CA PHE A 185 -1.11 12.62 5.09
C PHE A 185 -1.27 14.01 5.70
N GLN A 186 -0.32 14.93 5.49
CA GLN A 186 -0.45 16.31 5.94
C GLN A 186 -1.72 16.96 5.37
N ARG A 187 -1.93 16.83 4.05
CA ARG A 187 -3.13 17.36 3.39
C ARG A 187 -4.41 16.76 3.93
N GLN A 188 -4.49 15.43 4.07
CA GLN A 188 -5.70 14.77 4.55
C GLN A 188 -5.98 15.09 6.03
N PHE A 189 -4.95 15.12 6.88
CA PHE A 189 -5.12 15.44 8.30
C PHE A 189 -5.53 16.89 8.54
N GLU A 190 -5.10 17.82 7.68
CA GLU A 190 -5.62 19.19 7.72
C GLU A 190 -7.12 19.25 7.40
N LYS A 191 -7.59 18.50 6.40
CA LYS A 191 -9.02 18.40 6.06
C LYS A 191 -9.84 17.86 7.25
N VAL A 192 -9.35 16.77 7.85
CA VAL A 192 -9.98 16.17 9.05
C VAL A 192 -10.08 17.19 10.19
N LYS A 193 -9.01 17.94 10.47
CA LYS A 193 -9.02 18.98 11.52
C LYS A 193 -10.00 20.12 11.23
N ARG A 194 -10.30 20.40 9.96
CA ARG A 194 -11.30 21.39 9.54
C ARG A 194 -12.73 20.84 9.56
N GLY A 195 -12.92 19.55 9.82
CA GLY A 195 -14.23 18.89 9.78
C GLY A 195 -14.73 18.61 8.36
N GLU A 196 -13.84 18.68 7.36
CA GLU A 196 -14.14 18.26 5.99
C GLU A 196 -14.14 16.72 5.96
N SER A 197 -15.25 16.11 5.53
CA SER A 197 -15.40 14.66 5.52
C SER A 197 -14.31 13.97 4.67
N SER A 198 -13.67 12.95 5.25
CA SER A 198 -12.73 12.04 4.59
C SER A 198 -13.39 11.06 3.62
#